data_AF-A0A523R416-F1
#
_entry.id   AF-A0A523R416-F1
#
_cell.length_a   1.000
_cell.length_b   1.000
_cell.length_c   1.000
_cell.angle_alpha   90.00
_cell.angle_beta   90.00
_cell.angle_gamma   90.00
#
_symmetry.space_group_name_H-M   'P 1'
#
loop_
_entity.id
_entity.type
_entity.pdbx_description
1 polymer ?
#
loop_
_entity_poly.entity_id
_entity_poly.type
_entity_poly.pdbx_seq_one_letter_code
_entity_poly.pdbx_strand_id
1 'polypeptide(L)'
;LSADLAREVEAVANAQDIKLAFDDPVAVSEMVMEKTATNNSSMFQDIQRGAPTEIDAICGAVVEVGEHVGVETPVNRVLWHLIRALREAKKD
;
A
#
# COMPACT_ATOMS: atom_id res chain seq x y z
N LEU A 1 -2.19 9.99 5.89
CA LEU A 1 -1.40 9.10 4.99
C LEU A 1 -1.77 7.63 5.18
N SER A 2 -1.45 6.99 6.32
CA SER A 2 -1.81 5.57 6.55
C SER A 2 -3.32 5.33 6.51
N ALA A 3 -4.09 6.18 7.18
CA ALA A 3 -5.55 6.13 7.15
C ALA A 3 -6.12 6.31 5.72
N ASP A 4 -5.52 7.19 4.92
CA ASP A 4 -6.01 7.46 3.56
C ASP A 4 -5.73 6.29 2.62
N LEU A 5 -4.57 5.63 2.76
CA LEU A 5 -4.29 4.38 2.03
C LEU A 5 -5.31 3.30 2.34
N ALA A 6 -5.61 3.10 3.63
CA ALA A 6 -6.57 2.10 4.07
C ALA A 6 -7.99 2.38 3.53
N ARG A 7 -8.41 3.66 3.52
CA ARG A 7 -9.71 4.07 2.94
C ARG A 7 -9.77 3.91 1.43
N GLU A 8 -8.69 4.19 0.70
CA GLU A 8 -8.63 3.95 -0.74
C GLU A 8 -8.77 2.45 -1.05
N VAL A 9 -8.07 1.59 -0.31
CA VAL A 9 -8.19 0.13 -0.45
C VAL A 9 -9.62 -0.34 -0.18
N GLU A 10 -10.24 0.19 0.87
CA GLU A 10 -11.64 -0.11 1.19
C GLU A 10 -12.60 0.33 0.09
N ALA A 11 -12.43 1.54 -0.45
CA ALA A 11 -13.25 2.04 -1.54
C ALA A 11 -13.14 1.15 -2.80
N VAL A 12 -11.92 0.70 -3.13
CA VAL A 12 -11.67 -0.22 -4.25
C VAL A 12 -12.27 -1.61 -3.99
N ALA A 13 -12.19 -2.12 -2.75
CA ALA A 13 -12.80 -3.39 -2.38
C ALA A 13 -14.33 -3.34 -2.49
N ASN A 14 -14.94 -2.26 -1.97
CA ASN A 14 -16.39 -2.06 -2.02
C ASN A 14 -16.90 -1.93 -3.46
N ALA A 15 -16.17 -1.26 -4.36
CA ALA A 15 -16.52 -1.16 -5.77
C ALA A 15 -16.47 -2.51 -6.53
N GLN A 16 -15.87 -3.54 -5.93
CA GLN A 16 -15.83 -4.91 -6.43
C GLN A 16 -16.74 -5.88 -5.65
N ASP A 17 -17.59 -5.37 -4.76
CA ASP A 17 -18.42 -6.16 -3.85
C ASP A 17 -17.60 -7.12 -2.95
N ILE A 18 -16.34 -6.76 -2.65
CA ILE A 18 -15.47 -7.52 -1.76
C ILE A 18 -15.66 -7.02 -0.33
N LYS A 19 -16.21 -7.87 0.53
CA LYS A 19 -16.33 -7.58 1.96
C LYS A 19 -15.00 -7.84 2.67
N LEU A 20 -14.42 -6.80 3.28
CA LEU A 20 -13.26 -6.93 4.16
C LEU A 20 -13.62 -7.74 5.43
N ALA A 21 -12.65 -8.47 5.97
CA ALA A 21 -12.84 -9.31 7.15
C ALA A 21 -12.96 -8.52 8.48
N PHE A 22 -12.92 -7.20 8.40
CA PHE A 22 -12.93 -6.25 9.50
C PHE A 22 -13.72 -5.01 9.10
N ASP A 23 -14.32 -4.35 10.09
CA ASP A 23 -15.23 -3.22 9.86
C ASP A 23 -14.49 -1.88 9.68
N ASP A 24 -13.30 -1.73 10.28
CA ASP A 24 -12.50 -0.50 10.19
C ASP A 24 -11.07 -0.84 9.73
N PRO A 25 -10.75 -0.67 8.43
CA PRO A 25 -9.41 -0.92 7.90
C PRO A 25 -8.34 0.01 8.50
N VAL A 26 -8.71 1.23 8.89
CA VAL A 26 -7.79 2.20 9.48
C VAL A 26 -7.38 1.74 10.87
N ALA A 27 -8.37 1.42 11.72
CA ALA A 27 -8.10 0.95 13.08
C ALA A 27 -7.28 -0.34 13.10
N VAL A 28 -7.56 -1.27 12.16
CA VAL A 28 -6.77 -2.51 12.03
C VAL A 28 -5.33 -2.19 11.62
N SER A 29 -5.12 -1.30 10.65
CA SER A 29 -3.78 -0.89 10.24
C SER A 29 -3.01 -0.23 11.39
N GLU A 30 -3.65 0.65 12.16
CA GLU A 30 -3.04 1.31 13.32
C GLU A 30 -2.66 0.32 14.41
N MET A 31 -3.55 -0.61 14.74
CA MET A 31 -3.27 -1.67 15.71
C MET A 31 -2.10 -2.56 15.30
N VAL A 32 -1.95 -2.87 14.01
CA VAL A 32 -0.77 -3.61 13.51
C VAL A 32 0.49 -2.77 13.66
N MET A 33 0.46 -1.49 13.26
CA MET A 33 1.61 -0.58 13.38
C MET A 33 2.08 -0.45 14.84
N GLU A 34 1.17 -0.35 15.80
CA GLU A 34 1.50 -0.32 17.23
C GLU A 34 2.13 -1.64 17.71
N LYS A 35 1.52 -2.78 17.37
CA LYS A 35 2.00 -4.11 17.78
C LYS A 35 3.37 -4.45 17.21
N THR A 36 3.71 -3.88 16.06
CA THR A 36 4.98 -4.12 15.37
C THR A 36 5.89 -2.90 15.36
N ALA A 37 5.74 -1.98 16.31
CA ALA A 37 6.46 -0.70 16.31
C ALA A 37 8.00 -0.84 16.32
N THR A 38 8.54 -1.95 16.83
CA THR A 38 9.98 -2.24 16.84
C THR A 38 10.46 -3.05 15.63
N ASN A 39 9.54 -3.46 14.74
CA ASN A 39 9.85 -4.26 13.56
C ASN A 39 10.14 -3.36 12.36
N ASN A 40 11.00 -3.87 11.46
CA ASN A 40 11.19 -3.30 10.13
C ASN A 40 10.31 -4.05 9.12
N SER A 41 9.55 -3.34 8.28
CA SER A 41 8.75 -3.98 7.22
C SER A 41 9.66 -4.68 6.21
N SER A 42 9.16 -5.75 5.59
CA SER A 42 9.90 -6.49 4.55
C SER A 42 10.34 -5.57 3.41
N MET A 43 9.43 -4.73 2.92
CA MET A 43 9.72 -3.76 1.86
C MET A 43 10.84 -2.78 2.24
N PHE A 44 10.90 -2.33 3.50
CA PHE A 44 11.99 -1.49 3.97
C PHE A 44 13.33 -2.24 3.96
N GLN A 45 13.33 -3.49 4.41
CA GLN A 45 14.52 -4.34 4.38
C GLN A 45 14.99 -4.60 2.93
N ASP A 46 14.06 -4.78 1.99
CA ASP A 46 14.36 -4.90 0.56
C ASP A 46 15.05 -3.65 0.00
N ILE A 47 14.53 -2.47 0.34
CA ILE A 47 15.15 -1.19 -0.02
C ILE A 47 16.54 -1.05 0.60
N GLN A 48 16.75 -1.51 1.84
CA GLN A 48 18.07 -1.43 2.48
C GLN A 48 19.10 -2.34 1.81
N ARG A 49 18.70 -3.55 1.41
CA ARG A 49 19.59 -4.53 0.77
C ARG A 49 19.68 -4.43 -0.75
N GLY A 50 18.97 -3.48 -1.37
CA GLY A 50 18.93 -3.30 -2.83
C GLY A 50 18.16 -4.40 -3.57
N ALA A 51 17.27 -5.13 -2.89
CA ALA A 51 16.46 -6.18 -3.49
C ALA A 51 15.21 -5.61 -4.19
N PRO A 52 14.58 -6.38 -5.09
CA PRO A 52 13.24 -6.06 -5.57
C PRO A 52 12.24 -5.95 -4.43
N THR A 53 11.27 -5.02 -4.55
CA THR A 53 10.14 -4.87 -3.64
C THR A 53 8.86 -5.35 -4.30
N GLU A 54 7.85 -5.64 -3.48
CA GLU A 54 6.50 -6.01 -3.92
C GLU A 54 5.58 -4.81 -4.16
N ILE A 55 6.12 -3.58 -4.31
CA ILE A 55 5.30 -2.36 -4.39
C ILE A 55 4.29 -2.39 -5.55
N ASP A 56 4.66 -2.99 -6.68
CA ASP A 56 3.77 -3.15 -7.84
C ASP A 56 2.58 -4.05 -7.52
N ALA A 57 2.78 -5.12 -6.76
CA ALA A 57 1.73 -6.05 -6.36
C ALA A 57 0.87 -5.54 -5.20
N ILE A 58 1.34 -4.54 -4.46
CA ILE A 58 0.62 -3.96 -3.31
C ILE A 58 -0.09 -2.67 -3.72
N CYS A 59 0.64 -1.55 -3.82
CA CYS A 59 0.01 -0.27 -4.15
C CYS A 59 -0.29 -0.16 -5.64
N GLY A 60 0.55 -0.75 -6.51
CA GLY A 60 0.28 -0.77 -7.95
C GLY A 60 -1.02 -1.51 -8.29
N ALA A 61 -1.26 -2.66 -7.66
CA ALA A 61 -2.49 -3.43 -7.84
C ALA A 61 -3.74 -2.64 -7.40
N VAL A 62 -3.68 -1.94 -6.26
CA VAL A 62 -4.79 -1.09 -5.79
C VAL A 62 -5.09 0.03 -6.81
N VAL A 63 -4.05 0.64 -7.38
CA VAL A 63 -4.19 1.69 -8.40
C VAL A 63 -4.78 1.15 -9.70
N GLU A 64 -4.27 0.03 -10.20
CA GLU A 64 -4.76 -0.61 -11.43
C GLU A 64 -6.24 -0.98 -11.31
N VAL A 65 -6.61 -1.61 -10.19
CA VAL A 65 -8.00 -2.00 -9.95
C VAL A 65 -8.88 -0.78 -9.73
N GLY A 66 -8.41 0.24 -9.00
CA GLY A 66 -9.13 1.51 -8.82
C GLY A 66 -9.46 2.18 -10.16
N GLU A 67 -8.52 2.22 -11.10
CA GLU A 67 -8.74 2.70 -12.46
C GLU A 67 -9.81 1.88 -13.21
N HIS A 68 -9.79 0.56 -13.05
CA HIS A 68 -10.75 -0.33 -13.71
C HIS A 68 -12.18 -0.15 -13.19
N VAL A 69 -12.35 0.10 -11.89
CA VAL A 69 -13.66 0.24 -11.24
C VAL A 69 -14.10 1.70 -11.03
N GLY A 70 -13.32 2.66 -11.52
CA GLY A 70 -13.65 4.10 -11.44
C GLY A 70 -13.50 4.72 -10.05
N VAL A 71 -12.62 4.18 -9.21
CA VAL A 71 -12.32 4.69 -7.86
C VAL A 71 -10.95 5.36 -7.86
N GLU A 72 -10.89 6.60 -7.36
CA GLU A 72 -9.62 7.33 -7.24
C GLU A 72 -8.76 6.79 -6.09
N THR A 73 -7.48 6.52 -6.36
CA THR A 73 -6.49 6.04 -5.38
C THR A 73 -5.21 6.92 -5.37
N PRO A 74 -5.33 8.23 -5.13
CA PRO A 74 -4.22 9.17 -5.28
C PRO A 74 -3.05 8.89 -4.33
N VAL A 75 -3.31 8.50 -3.09
CA VAL A 75 -2.26 8.25 -2.09
C VAL A 75 -1.51 6.94 -2.40
N ASN A 76 -2.23 5.88 -2.77
CA ASN A 76 -1.60 4.64 -3.25
C ASN A 76 -0.74 4.89 -4.50
N ARG A 77 -1.22 5.72 -5.44
CA ARG A 77 -0.47 6.09 -6.65
C ARG A 77 0.83 6.83 -6.32
N VAL A 78 0.77 7.81 -5.42
CA VAL A 78 1.97 8.56 -5.00
C VAL A 78 2.99 7.62 -4.35
N LEU A 79 2.57 6.78 -3.39
CA LEU A 79 3.50 5.87 -2.73
C LEU A 79 4.07 4.81 -3.67
N TRP A 80 3.26 4.30 -4.60
CA TRP A 80 3.71 3.38 -5.63
C TRP A 80 4.88 3.97 -6.44
N HIS A 81 4.73 5.19 -6.94
CA HIS A 81 5.77 5.85 -7.73
C HIS A 81 7.00 6.24 -6.89
N LEU A 82 6.82 6.72 -5.66
CA LEU A 82 7.96 7.09 -4.80
C LEU A 82 8.86 5.89 -4.47
N ILE A 83 8.26 4.75 -4.11
CA ILE A 83 9.03 3.55 -3.78
C ILE A 83 9.70 2.95 -5.03
N ARG A 84 9.04 3.02 -6.20
CA ARG A 84 9.68 2.65 -7.48
C ARG A 84 10.89 3.53 -7.78
N ALA A 85 10.76 4.85 -7.68
CA ALA A 85 11.84 5.79 -7.93
C ALA A 85 13.01 5.60 -6.95
N LEU A 86 12.72 5.34 -5.67
CA LEU A 86 13.75 5.08 -4.67
C LEU A 86 14.59 3.83 -4.99
N ARG A 87 13.99 2.81 -5.60
CA ARG A 87 14.71 1.60 -6.06
C ARG A 87 15.60 1.89 -7.25
N GLU A 88 15.16 2.72 -8.19
CA GLU A 88 15.95 3.09 -9.36
C GLU A 88 17.18 3.91 -8.94
N ALA A 89 17.02 4.86 -8.03
CA ALA A 89 18.10 5.70 -7.52
C ALA A 89 19.17 4.94 -6.71
N LYS A 90 18.86 3.74 -6.18
CA LYS A 90 19.79 2.90 -5.41
C LYS A 90 20.55 1.86 -6.24
N LYS A 91 20.28 1.76 -7.54
CA LYS A 91 21.00 0.84 -8.43
C LYS A 91 22.35 1.38 -8.91
N ASP A 92 22.63 2.66 -8.68
CA ASP A 92 23.91 3.34 -8.93
C ASP A 92 24.79 3.35 -7.68
#